data_AF-A0A166W0I3-F1
#
_entry.id   AF-A0A166W0I3-F1
#
_cell.length_a   1.000
_cell.length_b   1.000
_cell.length_c   1.000
_cell.angle_alpha   90.00
_cell.angle_beta   90.00
_cell.angle_gamma   90.00
#
_symmetry.space_group_name_H-M   'P 1'
#
loop_
_entity.id
_entity.type
_entity.pdbx_description
1 polymer ?
#
loop_
_entity_poly.entity_id
_entity_poly.type
_entity_poly.pdbx_seq_one_letter_code
_entity_poly.pdbx_strand_id
1 'polypeptide(L)'
;MSGKIPSEEDLVLALRSLKAAHPALGIAKTQTLLLDHHKDWSVSEKRIRKILQSEGLHTASPNETKKVWPSSKVNDSLDVAHFSKKIEVRVFDKAKGKGLVTKEDIAKDEVIWKEDPFIIAPEWDIHDFQAAGKHCGYCTTQVALDSSLVIICPSSTSETPCNIRYCNRLCLKRSRATHPLLCAAQNPASIPLLQFIRRVEWQALLALTNLTSRILLANQLQVDNELNNDWGVVKGLAALGMEDRFKDAGREPDRDTWKKCFELYTGALHTPKSPADQKKLAKVLKKPLDPEIENALFEYSSFLRGLGRMSLNLESHGGLYALHSHLNHGCTPNISVRHLDQRTALSRITMIALTPISAGSELLITYVNPALGVRARRTQLMEWGFGECRCARCMEEAKQVKANGGDDDTITGSGPEDGGDDLQKELTAALGVL
;
A
#
# COMPACT_ATOMS: atom_id res chain seq x y z
N MET A 1 48.65 28.91 -10.53
CA MET A 1 47.94 29.99 -11.23
C MET A 1 46.46 29.66 -11.16
N SER A 2 45.62 30.57 -10.64
CA SER A 2 44.17 30.32 -10.49
C SER A 2 43.54 30.33 -11.88
N GLY A 3 42.93 29.22 -12.32
CA GLY A 3 42.32 29.12 -13.65
C GLY A 3 41.17 30.12 -13.82
N LYS A 4 41.00 30.63 -15.03
CA LYS A 4 39.93 31.55 -15.43
C LYS A 4 38.57 30.87 -15.25
N ILE A 5 37.64 31.51 -14.58
CA ILE A 5 36.26 31.02 -14.45
C ILE A 5 35.51 31.45 -15.72
N PRO A 6 35.05 30.52 -16.58
CA PRO A 6 34.34 30.88 -17.80
C PRO A 6 32.95 31.47 -17.51
N SER A 7 32.46 32.28 -18.44
CA SER A 7 31.07 32.77 -18.44
C SER A 7 30.10 31.57 -18.57
N GLU A 8 28.85 31.78 -18.17
CA GLU A 8 27.84 30.72 -18.27
C GLU A 8 27.54 30.35 -19.73
N GLU A 9 27.50 31.34 -20.62
CA GLU A 9 27.27 31.17 -22.06
C GLU A 9 28.38 30.36 -22.73
N ASP A 10 29.65 30.71 -22.47
CA ASP A 10 30.81 29.99 -23.02
C ASP A 10 30.85 28.54 -22.54
N LEU A 11 30.52 28.31 -21.27
CA LEU A 11 30.51 26.98 -20.67
C LEU A 11 29.38 26.11 -21.24
N VAL A 12 28.19 26.68 -21.47
CA VAL A 12 27.07 25.98 -22.12
C VAL A 12 27.43 25.57 -23.54
N LEU A 13 28.00 26.48 -24.34
CA LEU A 13 28.40 26.21 -25.72
C LEU A 13 29.46 25.10 -25.79
N ALA A 14 30.48 25.15 -24.93
CA ALA A 14 31.51 24.13 -24.85
C ALA A 14 30.94 22.76 -24.46
N LEU A 15 30.06 22.71 -23.45
CA LEU A 15 29.42 21.46 -23.01
C LEU A 15 28.46 20.88 -24.05
N ARG A 16 27.71 21.71 -24.78
CA ARG A 16 26.85 21.28 -25.90
C ARG A 16 27.67 20.62 -27.01
N SER A 17 28.75 21.29 -27.44
CA SER A 17 29.66 20.76 -28.46
C SER A 17 30.29 19.42 -28.02
N LEU A 18 30.77 19.36 -26.78
CA LEU A 18 31.44 18.18 -26.23
C LEU A 18 30.47 16.98 -26.07
N LYS A 19 29.20 17.25 -25.74
CA LYS A 19 28.15 16.22 -25.67
C LYS A 19 27.62 15.80 -27.02
N ALA A 20 27.62 16.67 -28.02
CA ALA A 20 27.32 16.29 -29.40
C ALA A 20 28.39 15.32 -29.96
N ALA A 21 29.66 15.58 -29.67
CA ALA A 21 30.78 14.72 -30.09
C ALA A 21 30.88 13.41 -29.26
N HIS A 22 30.54 13.47 -27.97
CA HIS A 22 30.64 12.34 -27.06
C HIS A 22 29.38 12.16 -26.19
N PRO A 23 28.26 11.68 -26.79
CA PRO A 23 26.97 11.61 -26.11
C PRO A 23 27.01 10.77 -24.82
N ALA A 24 27.84 9.72 -24.77
CA ALA A 24 27.89 8.74 -23.69
C ALA A 24 28.70 9.15 -22.44
N LEU A 25 29.49 10.24 -22.46
CA LEU A 25 30.41 10.56 -21.34
C LEU A 25 29.67 11.00 -20.07
N GLY A 26 29.95 10.35 -18.93
CA GLY A 26 29.45 10.80 -17.63
C GLY A 26 30.12 12.10 -17.15
N ILE A 27 29.50 12.78 -16.17
CA ILE A 27 29.85 14.15 -15.73
C ILE A 27 31.35 14.31 -15.40
N ALA A 28 31.95 13.39 -14.65
CA ALA A 28 33.37 13.45 -14.28
C ALA A 28 34.29 13.39 -15.52
N LYS A 29 34.00 12.49 -16.48
CA LYS A 29 34.79 12.38 -17.72
C LYS A 29 34.57 13.57 -18.65
N THR A 30 33.34 14.11 -18.68
CA THR A 30 33.04 15.36 -19.39
C THR A 30 33.85 16.53 -18.81
N GLN A 31 33.98 16.63 -17.48
CA GLN A 31 34.81 17.65 -16.84
C GLN A 31 36.28 17.50 -17.21
N THR A 32 36.82 16.28 -17.15
CA THR A 32 38.23 16.03 -17.52
C THR A 32 38.51 16.45 -18.96
N LEU A 33 37.64 16.05 -19.91
CA LEU A 33 37.83 16.38 -21.33
C LEU A 33 37.65 17.88 -21.60
N LEU A 34 36.70 18.53 -20.92
CA LEU A 34 36.52 19.98 -21.00
C LEU A 34 37.78 20.74 -20.54
N LEU A 35 38.38 20.33 -19.42
CA LEU A 35 39.58 20.96 -18.88
C LEU A 35 40.85 20.61 -19.70
N ASP A 36 40.85 19.50 -20.44
CA ASP A 36 41.92 19.20 -21.39
C ASP A 36 41.85 20.11 -22.64
N HIS A 37 40.64 20.38 -23.14
CA HIS A 37 40.42 21.32 -24.25
C HIS A 37 40.57 22.79 -23.84
N HIS A 38 40.29 23.12 -22.57
CA HIS A 38 40.35 24.47 -22.03
C HIS A 38 41.22 24.51 -20.77
N LYS A 39 42.54 24.39 -20.96
CA LYS A 39 43.53 24.27 -19.86
C LYS A 39 43.64 25.51 -18.97
N ASP A 40 43.16 26.65 -19.45
CA ASP A 40 43.09 27.89 -18.70
C ASP A 40 41.84 27.99 -17.82
N TRP A 41 40.87 27.08 -17.94
CA TRP A 41 39.59 27.14 -17.23
C TRP A 41 39.64 26.49 -15.84
N SER A 42 38.85 27.03 -14.92
CA SER A 42 38.52 26.42 -13.63
C SER A 42 37.01 26.25 -13.49
N VAL A 43 36.54 25.01 -13.52
CA VAL A 43 35.11 24.67 -13.46
C VAL A 43 34.91 23.45 -12.54
N SER A 44 33.97 23.56 -11.60
CA SER A 44 33.62 22.46 -10.70
C SER A 44 32.66 21.46 -11.35
N GLU A 45 32.73 20.20 -10.94
CA GLU A 45 31.83 19.14 -11.40
C GLU A 45 30.35 19.50 -11.13
N LYS A 46 30.09 20.15 -9.99
CA LYS A 46 28.74 20.62 -9.60
C LYS A 46 28.17 21.63 -10.60
N ARG A 47 29.01 22.54 -11.12
CA ARG A 47 28.59 23.54 -12.12
C ARG A 47 28.27 22.88 -13.47
N ILE A 48 29.10 21.93 -13.90
CA ILE A 48 28.87 21.14 -15.13
C ILE A 48 27.58 20.32 -15.01
N ARG A 49 27.36 19.66 -13.87
CA ARG A 49 26.14 18.89 -13.59
C ARG A 49 24.88 19.74 -13.73
N LYS A 50 24.87 20.93 -13.10
CA LYS A 50 23.73 21.86 -13.15
C LYS A 50 23.39 22.26 -14.59
N ILE A 51 24.41 22.59 -15.38
CA ILE A 51 24.24 23.01 -16.79
C ILE A 51 23.79 21.84 -17.68
N LEU A 52 24.41 20.66 -17.57
CA LEU A 52 23.99 19.49 -18.35
C LEU A 52 22.56 19.04 -18.01
N GLN A 53 22.12 19.23 -16.77
CA GLN A 53 20.75 18.95 -16.36
C GLN A 53 19.75 19.99 -16.90
N SER A 54 20.07 21.29 -16.84
CA SER A 54 19.20 22.34 -17.41
C SER A 54 19.09 22.25 -18.92
N GLU A 55 20.14 21.77 -19.59
CA GLU A 55 20.22 21.60 -21.04
C GLU A 55 19.71 20.24 -21.54
N GLY A 56 19.37 19.31 -20.63
CA GLY A 56 18.91 17.95 -21.01
C GLY A 56 20.00 17.05 -21.62
N LEU A 57 21.28 17.35 -21.40
CA LEU A 57 22.44 16.68 -22.02
C LEU A 57 23.21 15.74 -21.06
N HIS A 58 22.64 15.40 -19.93
CA HIS A 58 23.25 14.47 -18.98
C HIS A 58 23.01 13.02 -19.40
N THR A 59 24.06 12.21 -19.40
CA THR A 59 23.92 10.75 -19.42
C THR A 59 23.84 10.25 -17.99
N ALA A 60 22.79 9.49 -17.72
CA ALA A 60 22.55 8.88 -16.42
C ALA A 60 23.82 8.15 -15.94
N SER A 61 24.18 8.37 -14.68
CA SER A 61 25.34 7.71 -14.08
C SER A 61 25.08 6.20 -14.04
N PRO A 62 26.10 5.31 -14.21
CA PRO A 62 25.89 3.86 -14.05
C PRO A 62 25.37 3.45 -12.67
N ASN A 63 25.51 4.35 -11.68
CA ASN A 63 25.03 4.22 -10.30
C ASN A 63 23.75 5.02 -10.00
N GLU A 64 23.11 5.66 -10.98
CA GLU A 64 21.73 6.11 -10.79
C GLU A 64 20.84 4.87 -10.83
N THR A 65 20.55 4.31 -9.66
CA THR A 65 19.55 3.26 -9.52
C THR A 65 18.25 3.80 -10.11
N LYS A 66 17.86 3.26 -11.26
CA LYS A 66 16.61 3.58 -11.94
C LYS A 66 15.48 3.53 -10.92
N LYS A 67 14.71 4.62 -10.79
CA LYS A 67 13.55 4.69 -9.88
C LYS A 67 12.64 3.48 -10.15
N VAL A 68 12.41 2.69 -9.11
CA VAL A 68 11.46 1.57 -9.14
C VAL A 68 10.11 2.12 -8.73
N TRP A 69 9.11 1.99 -9.61
CA TRP A 69 7.75 2.41 -9.33
C TRP A 69 6.94 1.24 -8.77
N PRO A 70 5.95 1.50 -7.90
CA PRO A 70 4.94 0.51 -7.57
C PRO A 70 4.34 -0.09 -8.85
N SER A 71 4.27 -1.40 -8.90
CA SER A 71 3.75 -2.13 -10.06
C SER A 71 2.50 -2.88 -9.69
N SER A 72 1.57 -2.90 -10.63
CA SER A 72 0.30 -3.61 -10.50
C SER A 72 -0.18 -4.04 -11.89
N LYS A 73 -0.97 -5.11 -11.98
CA LYS A 73 -1.59 -5.54 -13.24
C LYS A 73 -3.06 -5.10 -13.28
N VAL A 74 -3.63 -4.97 -14.47
CA VAL A 74 -5.09 -4.91 -14.60
C VAL A 74 -5.64 -6.28 -14.19
N ASN A 75 -6.69 -6.28 -13.37
CA ASN A 75 -7.33 -7.52 -12.97
C ASN A 75 -8.50 -7.80 -13.94
N ASP A 76 -8.24 -8.58 -14.99
CA ASP A 76 -9.24 -8.85 -16.03
C ASP A 76 -10.44 -9.66 -15.52
N SER A 77 -10.32 -10.34 -14.36
CA SER A 77 -11.45 -11.05 -13.73
C SER A 77 -12.28 -10.17 -12.80
N LEU A 78 -11.89 -8.91 -12.55
CA LEU A 78 -12.67 -8.01 -11.72
C LEU A 78 -13.85 -7.45 -12.52
N ASP A 79 -15.06 -7.90 -12.20
CA ASP A 79 -16.29 -7.30 -12.73
C ASP A 79 -16.56 -5.95 -12.06
N VAL A 80 -16.01 -4.88 -12.64
CA VAL A 80 -16.22 -3.51 -12.15
C VAL A 80 -17.70 -3.11 -12.22
N ALA A 81 -18.44 -3.63 -13.21
CA ALA A 81 -19.85 -3.30 -13.40
C ALA A 81 -20.76 -3.88 -12.31
N HIS A 82 -20.30 -4.92 -11.60
CA HIS A 82 -20.94 -5.44 -10.39
C HIS A 82 -21.00 -4.36 -9.29
N PHE A 83 -19.96 -3.54 -9.15
CA PHE A 83 -19.88 -2.48 -8.16
C PHE A 83 -20.56 -1.21 -8.63
N SER A 84 -20.23 -0.77 -9.85
CA SER A 84 -20.84 0.40 -10.45
C SER A 84 -20.67 0.40 -11.96
N LYS A 85 -21.79 0.62 -12.67
CA LYS A 85 -21.78 0.80 -14.13
C LYS A 85 -21.21 2.16 -14.55
N LYS A 86 -21.02 3.09 -13.62
CA LYS A 86 -20.56 4.46 -13.88
C LYS A 86 -19.05 4.60 -14.00
N ILE A 87 -18.29 3.54 -13.74
CA ILE A 87 -16.82 3.61 -13.62
C ILE A 87 -16.13 2.50 -14.41
N GLU A 88 -14.87 2.74 -14.76
CA GLU A 88 -14.00 1.77 -15.42
C GLU A 88 -12.56 1.90 -14.92
N VAL A 89 -11.75 0.85 -15.10
CA VAL A 89 -10.31 0.89 -14.81
C VAL A 89 -9.58 1.51 -16.00
N ARG A 90 -8.68 2.45 -15.73
CA ARG A 90 -7.80 3.07 -16.73
C ARG A 90 -6.34 2.94 -16.31
N VAL A 91 -5.47 2.56 -17.24
CA VAL A 91 -4.02 2.61 -17.03
C VAL A 91 -3.51 3.98 -17.46
N PHE A 92 -2.74 4.63 -16.58
CA PHE A 92 -2.14 5.93 -16.83
C PHE A 92 -0.69 5.76 -17.29
N ASP A 93 0.27 5.94 -16.38
CA ASP A 93 1.70 5.80 -16.66
C ASP A 93 2.38 4.90 -15.62
N LYS A 94 3.70 4.74 -15.70
CA LYS A 94 4.45 3.86 -14.78
C LYS A 94 4.48 4.36 -13.34
N ALA A 95 4.42 5.67 -13.12
CA ALA A 95 4.48 6.25 -11.79
C ALA A 95 3.11 6.20 -11.10
N LYS A 96 2.05 6.54 -11.85
CA LYS A 96 0.67 6.56 -11.37
C LYS A 96 -0.01 5.18 -11.41
N GLY A 97 0.41 4.31 -12.31
CA GLY A 97 -0.15 2.98 -12.47
C GLY A 97 -1.55 3.02 -13.07
N LYS A 98 -2.47 2.25 -12.47
CA LYS A 98 -3.89 2.22 -12.86
C LYS A 98 -4.73 3.06 -11.91
N GLY A 99 -5.88 3.50 -12.39
CA GLY A 99 -6.86 4.28 -11.63
C GLY A 99 -8.29 3.88 -12.00
N LEU A 100 -9.26 4.48 -11.31
CA LEU A 100 -10.66 4.44 -11.70
C LEU A 100 -11.07 5.76 -12.33
N VAL A 101 -11.86 5.70 -13.40
CA VAL A 101 -12.39 6.87 -14.09
C VAL A 101 -13.90 6.73 -14.29
N THR A 102 -14.60 7.84 -14.31
CA THR A 102 -16.04 7.89 -14.56
C THR A 102 -16.35 7.73 -16.04
N LYS A 103 -17.37 6.96 -16.40
CA LYS A 103 -17.94 6.85 -17.75
C LYS A 103 -19.07 7.83 -18.01
N GLU A 104 -19.74 8.28 -16.96
CA GLU A 104 -20.84 9.25 -16.98
C GLU A 104 -20.73 10.20 -15.79
N ASP A 105 -21.54 11.25 -15.78
CA ASP A 105 -21.54 12.23 -14.69
C ASP A 105 -22.05 11.60 -13.38
N ILE A 106 -21.41 11.99 -12.27
CA ILE A 106 -21.77 11.61 -10.91
C ILE A 106 -22.13 12.86 -10.12
N ALA A 107 -23.29 12.84 -9.47
CA ALA A 107 -23.74 13.97 -8.66
C ALA A 107 -22.98 14.04 -7.33
N LYS A 108 -22.92 15.24 -6.74
CA LYS A 108 -22.46 15.39 -5.36
C LYS A 108 -23.31 14.52 -4.41
N ASP A 109 -22.65 13.93 -3.40
CA ASP A 109 -23.26 13.08 -2.38
C ASP A 109 -23.83 11.75 -2.91
N GLU A 110 -23.61 11.44 -4.20
CA GLU A 110 -24.00 10.17 -4.80
C GLU A 110 -23.13 9.03 -4.26
N VAL A 111 -23.76 7.94 -3.84
CA VAL A 111 -23.08 6.68 -3.52
C VAL A 111 -22.70 5.99 -4.83
N ILE A 112 -21.40 5.91 -5.10
CA ILE A 112 -20.87 5.32 -6.34
C ILE A 112 -20.86 3.80 -6.26
N TRP A 113 -20.35 3.23 -5.15
CA TRP A 113 -20.44 1.80 -4.83
C TRP A 113 -20.28 1.52 -3.34
N LYS A 114 -20.53 0.27 -2.95
CA LYS A 114 -20.21 -0.31 -1.64
C LYS A 114 -19.37 -1.56 -1.83
N GLU A 115 -18.46 -1.83 -0.90
CA GLU A 115 -17.55 -2.95 -1.02
C GLU A 115 -17.31 -3.64 0.33
N ASP A 116 -17.40 -4.97 0.33
CA ASP A 116 -16.97 -5.82 1.44
C ASP A 116 -15.45 -6.09 1.32
N PRO A 117 -14.73 -6.25 2.43
CA PRO A 117 -13.29 -6.41 2.40
C PRO A 117 -12.92 -7.79 1.83
N PHE A 118 -11.87 -7.79 1.01
CA PHE A 118 -11.20 -8.99 0.53
C PHE A 118 -10.54 -9.74 1.70
N ILE A 119 -9.79 -9.04 2.53
CA ILE A 119 -9.34 -9.52 3.85
C ILE A 119 -9.41 -8.38 4.86
N ILE A 120 -9.36 -8.72 6.15
CA ILE A 120 -9.23 -7.74 7.23
C ILE A 120 -8.05 -8.14 8.10
N ALA A 121 -7.16 -7.19 8.34
CA ALA A 121 -6.14 -7.21 9.37
C ALA A 121 -6.45 -6.07 10.36
N PRO A 122 -7.33 -6.33 11.34
CA PRO A 122 -7.90 -5.27 12.17
C PRO A 122 -6.84 -4.54 13.00
N GLU A 123 -7.18 -3.34 13.43
CA GLU A 123 -6.46 -2.59 14.46
C GLU A 123 -6.27 -3.43 15.74
N TRP A 124 -5.23 -3.12 16.51
CA TRP A 124 -4.78 -3.99 17.60
C TRP A 124 -5.82 -4.18 18.71
N ASP A 125 -6.60 -3.15 19.04
CA ASP A 125 -7.68 -3.27 20.01
C ASP A 125 -8.76 -4.26 19.53
N ILE A 126 -9.17 -4.13 18.27
CA ILE A 126 -10.14 -5.05 17.64
C ILE A 126 -9.55 -6.45 17.53
N HIS A 127 -8.28 -6.59 17.15
CA HIS A 127 -7.57 -7.86 17.12
C HIS A 127 -7.59 -8.55 18.48
N ASP A 128 -7.29 -7.81 19.56
CA ASP A 128 -7.27 -8.34 20.92
C ASP A 128 -8.68 -8.70 21.39
N PHE A 129 -9.70 -7.91 21.02
CA PHE A 129 -11.09 -8.28 21.25
C PHE A 129 -11.53 -9.52 20.48
N GLN A 130 -11.05 -9.73 19.25
CA GLN A 130 -11.30 -10.96 18.50
C GLN A 130 -10.63 -12.16 19.17
N ALA A 131 -9.37 -12.02 19.59
CA ALA A 131 -8.62 -13.06 20.30
C ALA A 131 -9.27 -13.43 21.65
N ALA A 132 -9.91 -12.46 22.32
CA ALA A 132 -10.71 -12.68 23.52
C ALA A 132 -12.15 -13.19 23.24
N GLY A 133 -12.54 -13.37 21.97
CA GLY A 133 -13.88 -13.79 21.59
C GLY A 133 -14.97 -12.74 21.83
N LYS A 134 -14.61 -11.48 22.04
CA LYS A 134 -15.53 -10.35 22.25
C LYS A 134 -15.97 -9.70 20.94
N HIS A 135 -15.17 -9.83 19.88
CA HIS A 135 -15.49 -9.34 18.53
C HIS A 135 -15.50 -10.49 17.53
N CYS A 136 -16.28 -10.33 16.47
CA CYS A 136 -16.41 -11.35 15.45
C CYS A 136 -15.10 -11.52 14.72
N GLY A 137 -14.57 -12.74 14.68
CA GLY A 137 -13.35 -13.09 13.94
C GLY A 137 -13.49 -13.06 12.41
N TYR A 138 -14.57 -12.45 11.88
CA TYR A 138 -14.72 -12.17 10.46
C TYR A 138 -15.04 -10.71 10.21
N CYS A 139 -16.19 -10.19 10.67
CA CYS A 139 -16.65 -8.84 10.33
C CYS A 139 -16.29 -7.78 11.38
N THR A 140 -15.39 -8.10 12.31
CA THR A 140 -14.88 -7.23 13.40
C THR A 140 -15.93 -6.64 14.34
N THR A 141 -17.22 -6.88 14.11
CA THR A 141 -18.33 -6.36 14.92
C THR A 141 -18.30 -6.98 16.32
N GLN A 142 -18.59 -6.17 17.34
CA GLN A 142 -18.77 -6.66 18.70
C GLN A 142 -19.83 -7.76 18.74
N VAL A 143 -19.50 -8.86 19.42
CA VAL A 143 -20.39 -10.00 19.54
C VAL A 143 -21.34 -9.77 20.72
N ALA A 144 -22.65 -9.78 20.46
CA ALA A 144 -23.67 -9.85 21.50
C ALA A 144 -23.63 -11.26 22.14
N LEU A 145 -22.88 -11.43 23.23
CA LEU A 145 -22.59 -12.75 23.82
C LEU A 145 -23.83 -13.50 24.34
N ASP A 146 -24.93 -12.79 24.58
CA ASP A 146 -26.25 -13.28 24.96
C ASP A 146 -27.10 -13.72 23.74
N SER A 147 -26.69 -13.38 22.52
CA SER A 147 -27.42 -13.72 21.31
C SER A 147 -27.25 -15.19 20.92
N SER A 148 -28.38 -15.86 20.65
CA SER A 148 -28.42 -17.25 20.16
C SER A 148 -27.86 -17.43 18.74
N LEU A 149 -27.58 -16.33 18.03
CA LEU A 149 -26.97 -16.37 16.69
C LEU A 149 -25.46 -16.55 16.73
N VAL A 150 -24.83 -16.32 17.89
CA VAL A 150 -23.37 -16.39 18.05
C VAL A 150 -22.88 -17.83 17.91
N ILE A 151 -21.83 -18.00 17.11
CA ILE A 151 -21.22 -19.30 16.88
C ILE A 151 -19.76 -19.26 17.28
N ILE A 152 -19.33 -20.19 18.13
CA ILE A 152 -17.92 -20.41 18.45
C ILE A 152 -17.23 -21.17 17.32
N CYS A 153 -15.90 -21.04 17.21
CA CYS A 153 -15.11 -21.84 16.28
C CYS A 153 -15.47 -23.35 16.42
N PRO A 154 -15.99 -24.00 15.35
CA PRO A 154 -16.39 -25.41 15.42
C PRO A 154 -15.23 -26.38 15.63
N SER A 155 -13.99 -25.93 15.41
CA SER A 155 -12.78 -26.72 15.63
C SER A 155 -12.22 -26.58 17.04
N SER A 156 -12.79 -25.69 17.86
CA SER A 156 -12.37 -25.55 19.25
C SER A 156 -12.77 -26.77 20.06
N THR A 157 -11.83 -27.33 20.81
CA THR A 157 -12.07 -28.41 21.78
C THR A 157 -11.41 -28.06 23.11
N SER A 158 -11.67 -28.84 24.16
CA SER A 158 -11.00 -28.67 25.46
C SER A 158 -9.48 -28.88 25.38
N GLU A 159 -9.01 -29.74 24.46
CA GLU A 159 -7.58 -30.02 24.27
C GLU A 159 -6.90 -28.98 23.37
N THR A 160 -7.63 -28.45 22.38
CA THR A 160 -7.12 -27.46 21.43
C THR A 160 -8.11 -26.29 21.34
N PRO A 161 -8.08 -25.37 22.32
CA PRO A 161 -9.05 -24.30 22.39
C PRO A 161 -8.84 -23.24 21.30
N CYS A 162 -9.94 -22.68 20.80
CA CYS A 162 -9.96 -21.51 19.93
C CYS A 162 -11.07 -20.56 20.38
N ASN A 163 -10.69 -19.34 20.75
CA ASN A 163 -11.61 -18.35 21.33
C ASN A 163 -12.42 -17.57 20.28
N ILE A 164 -12.18 -17.79 18.99
CA ILE A 164 -12.82 -17.01 17.94
C ILE A 164 -14.33 -17.27 17.89
N ARG A 165 -15.10 -16.19 17.82
CA ARG A 165 -16.56 -16.20 17.68
C ARG A 165 -17.01 -15.52 16.39
N TYR A 166 -18.22 -15.87 15.95
CA TYR A 166 -18.87 -15.29 14.78
C TYR A 166 -20.26 -14.80 15.13
N CYS A 167 -20.65 -13.63 14.64
CA CYS A 167 -21.99 -13.06 14.90
C CYS A 167 -23.13 -13.96 14.41
N ASN A 168 -22.90 -14.73 13.34
CA ASN A 168 -23.90 -15.60 12.71
C ASN A 168 -23.24 -16.62 11.76
N ARG A 169 -24.08 -17.50 11.19
CA ARG A 169 -23.66 -18.53 10.21
C ARG A 169 -22.99 -17.97 8.96
N LEU A 170 -23.37 -16.77 8.51
CA LEU A 170 -22.76 -16.13 7.34
C LEU A 170 -21.31 -15.74 7.63
N CYS A 171 -21.04 -15.13 8.80
CA CYS A 171 -19.68 -14.80 9.23
C CYS A 171 -18.81 -16.05 9.41
N LEU A 172 -19.34 -17.12 10.00
CA LEU A 172 -18.64 -18.41 10.07
C LEU A 172 -18.34 -18.98 8.68
N LYS A 173 -19.28 -18.89 7.73
CA LYS A 173 -19.07 -19.39 6.37
C LYS A 173 -17.98 -18.58 5.67
N ARG A 174 -18.03 -17.25 5.75
CA ARG A 174 -17.07 -16.35 5.11
C ARG A 174 -15.67 -16.42 5.76
N SER A 175 -15.58 -16.63 7.08
CA SER A 175 -14.30 -16.79 7.78
C SER A 175 -13.49 -18.01 7.32
N ARG A 176 -14.13 -19.00 6.68
CA ARG A 176 -13.43 -20.18 6.12
C ARG A 176 -12.39 -19.81 5.07
N ALA A 177 -12.45 -18.61 4.50
CA ALA A 177 -11.42 -18.11 3.60
C ALA A 177 -10.09 -17.86 4.32
N THR A 178 -10.04 -17.64 5.65
CA THR A 178 -8.79 -17.34 6.35
C THR A 178 -8.61 -18.13 7.65
N HIS A 179 -9.66 -18.23 8.45
CA HIS A 179 -9.56 -18.76 9.79
C HIS A 179 -8.94 -20.16 9.92
N PRO A 180 -9.21 -21.16 9.04
CA PRO A 180 -8.66 -22.51 9.22
C PRO A 180 -7.14 -22.59 9.35
N LEU A 181 -6.38 -21.79 8.60
CA LEU A 181 -4.92 -21.78 8.70
C LEU A 181 -4.40 -20.88 9.82
N LEU A 182 -5.24 -20.00 10.36
CA LEU A 182 -4.89 -19.10 11.47
C LEU A 182 -5.50 -19.56 12.81
N CYS A 183 -6.18 -20.71 12.81
CA CYS A 183 -6.87 -21.27 13.95
C CYS A 183 -5.88 -22.12 14.76
N ALA A 184 -5.64 -21.74 16.02
CA ALA A 184 -4.77 -22.50 16.93
C ALA A 184 -5.14 -24.00 17.04
N ALA A 185 -6.43 -24.35 16.88
CA ALA A 185 -6.89 -25.73 16.96
C ALA A 185 -6.62 -26.56 15.69
N GLN A 186 -6.67 -25.92 14.52
CA GLN A 186 -6.49 -26.57 13.22
C GLN A 186 -5.04 -26.50 12.74
N ASN A 187 -4.38 -25.36 12.92
CA ASN A 187 -3.00 -25.10 12.54
C ASN A 187 -2.22 -24.46 13.71
N PRO A 188 -1.79 -25.24 14.71
CA PRO A 188 -1.02 -24.72 15.84
C PRO A 188 0.33 -24.09 15.44
N ALA A 189 0.88 -24.44 14.27
CA ALA A 189 2.09 -23.80 13.73
C ALA A 189 1.93 -22.29 13.46
N SER A 190 0.69 -21.80 13.34
CA SER A 190 0.41 -20.37 13.20
C SER A 190 0.61 -19.56 14.49
N ILE A 191 0.61 -20.21 15.66
CA ILE A 191 0.63 -19.52 16.96
C ILE A 191 1.89 -18.64 17.12
N PRO A 192 3.12 -19.13 16.87
CA PRO A 192 4.32 -18.30 17.03
C PRO A 192 4.34 -17.09 16.08
N LEU A 193 3.81 -17.23 14.87
CA LEU A 193 3.67 -16.13 13.91
C LEU A 193 2.68 -15.08 14.42
N LEU A 194 1.49 -15.49 14.86
CA LEU A 194 0.46 -14.57 15.35
C LEU A 194 0.89 -13.84 16.62
N GLN A 195 1.57 -14.54 17.54
CA GLN A 195 2.16 -13.92 18.74
C GLN A 195 3.25 -12.90 18.37
N PHE A 196 4.09 -13.23 17.38
CA PHE A 196 5.10 -12.31 16.88
C PHE A 196 4.45 -11.06 16.29
N ILE A 197 3.48 -11.23 15.36
CA ILE A 197 2.71 -10.15 14.73
C ILE A 197 2.15 -9.20 15.77
N ARG A 198 1.47 -9.73 16.79
CA ARG A 198 0.88 -8.90 17.84
C ARG A 198 1.93 -8.18 18.66
N ARG A 199 3.05 -8.83 19.00
CA ARG A 199 4.13 -8.22 19.80
C ARG A 199 4.83 -7.07 19.08
N VAL A 200 5.04 -7.20 17.76
CA VAL A 200 5.67 -6.14 16.95
C VAL A 200 4.67 -5.18 16.33
N GLU A 201 3.37 -5.37 16.59
CA GLU A 201 2.27 -4.54 16.08
C GLU A 201 2.37 -4.27 14.58
N TRP A 202 2.68 -5.31 13.80
CA TRP A 202 2.92 -5.17 12.36
C TRP A 202 1.71 -5.58 11.51
N GLN A 203 0.87 -4.58 11.18
CA GLN A 203 -0.43 -4.82 10.53
C GLN A 203 -0.29 -5.34 9.09
N ALA A 204 0.72 -4.87 8.35
CA ALA A 204 1.02 -5.38 7.00
C ALA A 204 1.36 -6.88 7.01
N LEU A 205 2.00 -7.38 8.06
CA LEU A 205 2.28 -8.80 8.21
C LEU A 205 1.02 -9.60 8.54
N LEU A 206 0.13 -9.06 9.39
CA LEU A 206 -1.17 -9.67 9.65
C LEU A 206 -2.02 -9.75 8.38
N ALA A 207 -2.02 -8.69 7.57
CA ALA A 207 -2.72 -8.62 6.30
C ALA A 207 -2.17 -9.64 5.30
N LEU A 208 -0.84 -9.74 5.17
CA LEU A 208 -0.20 -10.71 4.29
C LEU A 208 -0.51 -12.14 4.73
N THR A 209 -0.50 -12.40 6.04
CA THR A 209 -0.84 -13.71 6.61
C THR A 209 -2.28 -14.11 6.30
N ASN A 210 -3.23 -13.17 6.42
CA ASN A 210 -4.63 -13.39 6.03
C ASN A 210 -4.79 -13.61 4.52
N LEU A 211 -4.11 -12.79 3.70
CA LEU A 211 -4.12 -12.89 2.24
C LEU A 211 -3.62 -14.26 1.77
N THR A 212 -2.46 -14.67 2.27
CA THR A 212 -1.85 -15.97 1.94
C THR A 212 -2.75 -17.11 2.37
N SER A 213 -3.33 -17.03 3.57
CA SER A 213 -4.31 -18.01 4.01
C SER A 213 -5.50 -18.12 3.03
N ARG A 214 -5.98 -16.98 2.54
CA ARG A 214 -7.06 -16.93 1.54
C ARG A 214 -6.70 -17.62 0.24
N ILE A 215 -5.52 -17.34 -0.31
CA ILE A 215 -5.07 -17.99 -1.54
C ILE A 215 -4.90 -19.51 -1.36
N LEU A 216 -4.27 -19.93 -0.27
CA LEU A 216 -4.05 -21.35 0.02
C LEU A 216 -5.37 -22.11 0.18
N LEU A 217 -6.36 -21.51 0.86
CA LEU A 217 -7.68 -22.12 1.08
C LEU A 217 -8.55 -22.07 -0.17
N ALA A 218 -8.48 -21.01 -0.97
CA ALA A 218 -9.14 -20.94 -2.28
C ALA A 218 -8.67 -22.07 -3.20
N ASN A 219 -7.37 -22.40 -3.20
CA ASN A 219 -6.83 -23.56 -3.92
C ASN A 219 -7.50 -24.88 -3.50
N GLN A 220 -7.89 -25.02 -2.23
CA GLN A 220 -8.53 -26.24 -1.73
C GLN A 220 -9.99 -26.40 -2.15
N LEU A 221 -10.66 -25.32 -2.57
CA LEU A 221 -12.08 -25.35 -2.91
C LEU A 221 -12.32 -26.07 -4.25
N GLN A 222 -13.50 -26.67 -4.38
CA GLN A 222 -14.01 -27.27 -5.63
C GLN A 222 -14.99 -26.30 -6.31
N VAL A 223 -14.62 -25.02 -6.36
CA VAL A 223 -15.40 -23.98 -7.01
C VAL A 223 -14.57 -23.49 -8.18
N ASP A 224 -15.14 -23.59 -9.39
CA ASP A 224 -14.45 -23.18 -10.60
C ASP A 224 -14.01 -21.72 -10.51
N ASN A 225 -12.76 -21.46 -10.86
CA ASN A 225 -12.13 -20.13 -10.90
C ASN A 225 -11.98 -19.37 -9.57
N GLU A 226 -12.34 -19.91 -8.41
CA GLU A 226 -12.20 -19.18 -7.13
C GLU A 226 -10.75 -18.73 -6.86
N LEU A 227 -9.79 -19.66 -6.98
CA LEU A 227 -8.36 -19.34 -6.86
C LEU A 227 -7.92 -18.31 -7.91
N ASN A 228 -8.39 -18.45 -9.15
CA ASN A 228 -8.02 -17.53 -10.23
C ASN A 228 -8.55 -16.11 -9.98
N ASN A 229 -9.76 -15.98 -9.43
CA ASN A 229 -10.37 -14.71 -9.07
C ASN A 229 -9.60 -14.05 -7.93
N ASP A 230 -9.37 -14.79 -6.83
CA ASP A 230 -8.63 -14.30 -5.67
C ASP A 230 -7.18 -13.94 -6.06
N TRP A 231 -6.52 -14.77 -6.88
CA TRP A 231 -5.17 -14.48 -7.38
C TRP A 231 -5.14 -13.30 -8.34
N GLY A 232 -6.20 -13.10 -9.14
CA GLY A 232 -6.42 -11.92 -9.96
C GLY A 232 -6.41 -10.64 -9.11
N VAL A 233 -7.13 -10.64 -7.98
CA VAL A 233 -7.11 -9.53 -7.02
C VAL A 233 -5.69 -9.28 -6.52
N VAL A 234 -4.97 -10.32 -6.07
CA VAL A 234 -3.59 -10.19 -5.57
C VAL A 234 -2.65 -9.57 -6.61
N LYS A 235 -2.75 -9.98 -7.88
CA LYS A 235 -1.99 -9.40 -9.00
C LYS A 235 -2.41 -7.96 -9.32
N GLY A 236 -3.66 -7.63 -9.02
CA GLY A 236 -4.25 -6.30 -9.11
C GLY A 236 -3.77 -5.34 -8.03
N LEU A 237 -3.22 -5.78 -6.91
CA LEU A 237 -2.76 -4.87 -5.86
C LEU A 237 -1.44 -4.20 -6.24
N ALA A 238 -1.26 -2.93 -5.84
CA ALA A 238 0.00 -2.22 -5.99
C ALA A 238 1.10 -2.88 -5.17
N ALA A 239 2.29 -3.08 -5.73
CA ALA A 239 3.39 -3.73 -5.04
C ALA A 239 4.74 -3.07 -5.33
N LEU A 240 5.44 -2.75 -4.25
CA LEU A 240 6.82 -2.28 -4.21
C LEU A 240 7.54 -3.06 -3.10
N GLY A 241 8.78 -3.51 -3.34
CA GLY A 241 9.51 -4.29 -2.34
C GLY A 241 9.81 -3.48 -1.10
N MET A 242 9.92 -4.12 0.07
CA MET A 242 10.27 -3.42 1.31
C MET A 242 11.63 -2.72 1.24
N GLU A 243 12.62 -3.31 0.57
CA GLU A 243 13.92 -2.69 0.30
C GLU A 243 13.76 -1.36 -0.47
N ASP A 244 13.00 -1.37 -1.56
CA ASP A 244 12.74 -0.17 -2.36
C ASP A 244 11.97 0.89 -1.57
N ARG A 245 10.96 0.48 -0.77
CA ARG A 245 10.17 1.40 0.07
C ARG A 245 11.00 2.08 1.13
N PHE A 246 11.88 1.35 1.81
CA PHE A 246 12.75 1.91 2.85
C PHE A 246 13.77 2.86 2.23
N LYS A 247 14.35 2.49 1.10
CA LYS A 247 15.23 3.35 0.33
C LYS A 247 14.55 4.64 -0.11
N ASP A 248 13.34 4.56 -0.68
CA ASP A 248 12.58 5.73 -1.13
C ASP A 248 12.21 6.68 0.01
N ALA A 249 11.96 6.14 1.20
CA ALA A 249 11.65 6.91 2.40
C ALA A 249 12.91 7.40 3.16
N GLY A 250 14.12 7.04 2.71
CA GLY A 250 15.36 7.36 3.42
C GLY A 250 15.47 6.70 4.80
N ARG A 251 14.85 5.54 5.00
CA ARG A 251 14.85 4.79 6.26
C ARG A 251 15.79 3.58 6.17
N GLU A 252 16.43 3.25 7.28
CA GLU A 252 17.23 2.03 7.39
C GLU A 252 16.33 0.79 7.59
N PRO A 253 16.51 -0.26 6.78
CA PRO A 253 15.68 -1.46 6.87
C PRO A 253 16.12 -2.40 8.00
N ASP A 254 15.15 -2.85 8.80
CA ASP A 254 15.34 -3.89 9.80
C ASP A 254 15.24 -5.29 9.18
N ARG A 255 16.34 -5.68 8.50
CA ARG A 255 16.41 -6.96 7.78
C ARG A 255 16.36 -8.18 8.69
N ASP A 256 16.76 -8.05 9.96
CA ASP A 256 16.77 -9.17 10.89
C ASP A 256 15.34 -9.49 11.36
N THR A 257 14.54 -8.46 11.66
CA THR A 257 13.10 -8.62 11.89
C THR A 257 12.42 -9.23 10.66
N TRP A 258 12.79 -8.81 9.44
CA TRP A 258 12.19 -9.37 8.21
C TRP A 258 12.51 -10.84 8.01
N LYS A 259 13.77 -11.25 8.20
CA LYS A 259 14.18 -12.66 8.14
C LYS A 259 13.46 -13.48 9.20
N LYS A 260 13.43 -12.99 10.44
CA LYS A 260 12.78 -13.70 11.54
C LYS A 260 11.29 -13.91 11.26
N CYS A 261 10.65 -12.87 10.76
CA CYS A 261 9.27 -12.91 10.34
C CYS A 261 9.04 -13.93 9.22
N PHE A 262 9.89 -13.93 8.19
CA PHE A 262 9.78 -14.86 7.08
C PHE A 262 9.86 -16.33 7.54
N GLU A 263 10.78 -16.65 8.46
CA GLU A 263 10.87 -17.99 9.07
C GLU A 263 9.57 -18.41 9.80
N LEU A 264 8.96 -17.49 10.53
CA LEU A 264 7.71 -17.75 11.23
C LEU A 264 6.54 -17.91 10.25
N TYR A 265 6.53 -17.08 9.21
CA TYR A 265 5.51 -17.10 8.16
C TYR A 265 5.52 -18.40 7.36
N THR A 266 6.70 -18.83 6.89
CA THR A 266 6.84 -20.12 6.17
C THR A 266 6.57 -21.30 7.10
N GLY A 267 7.08 -21.25 8.34
CA GLY A 267 6.82 -22.28 9.35
C GLY A 267 5.34 -22.44 9.71
N ALA A 268 4.55 -21.38 9.60
CA ALA A 268 3.11 -21.42 9.88
C ALA A 268 2.28 -21.92 8.70
N LEU A 269 2.61 -21.52 7.47
CA LEU A 269 1.71 -21.65 6.31
C LEU A 269 2.21 -22.59 5.21
N HIS A 270 3.46 -23.07 5.28
CA HIS A 270 4.07 -23.84 4.22
C HIS A 270 4.87 -25.04 4.73
N THR A 271 5.93 -24.79 5.50
CA THR A 271 6.90 -25.80 5.95
C THR A 271 7.08 -25.80 7.47
N PRO A 272 6.08 -26.27 8.25
CA PRO A 272 6.21 -26.40 9.69
C PRO A 272 7.38 -27.29 10.10
N LYS A 273 8.05 -26.93 11.19
CA LYS A 273 9.26 -27.64 11.66
C LYS A 273 8.95 -28.99 12.29
N SER A 274 7.83 -29.14 12.99
CA SER A 274 7.50 -30.38 13.70
C SER A 274 6.69 -31.34 12.82
N PRO A 275 6.92 -32.68 12.90
CA PRO A 275 6.11 -33.66 12.16
C PRO A 275 4.62 -33.62 12.52
N ALA A 276 4.29 -33.27 13.76
CA ALA A 276 2.92 -33.13 14.22
C ALA A 276 2.20 -31.96 13.52
N ASP A 277 2.88 -30.82 13.40
CA ASP A 277 2.35 -29.64 12.71
C ASP A 277 2.25 -29.87 11.20
N GLN A 278 3.23 -30.52 10.59
CA GLN A 278 3.17 -30.92 9.18
C GLN A 278 1.92 -31.77 8.91
N LYS A 279 1.64 -32.75 9.77
CA LYS A 279 0.43 -33.58 9.65
C LYS A 279 -0.86 -32.78 9.84
N LYS A 280 -0.87 -31.78 10.72
CA LYS A 280 -2.02 -30.88 10.92
C LYS A 280 -2.25 -29.99 9.71
N LEU A 281 -1.21 -29.35 9.18
CA LEU A 281 -1.28 -28.50 8.00
C LEU A 281 -1.73 -29.29 6.77
N ALA A 282 -1.19 -30.49 6.54
CA ALA A 282 -1.58 -31.37 5.43
C ALA A 282 -3.04 -31.85 5.48
N LYS A 283 -3.70 -31.81 6.65
CA LYS A 283 -5.15 -32.07 6.75
C LYS A 283 -5.99 -30.91 6.19
N VAL A 284 -5.46 -29.69 6.26
CA VAL A 284 -6.10 -28.47 5.75
C VAL A 284 -5.75 -28.27 4.26
N LEU A 285 -4.47 -28.40 3.91
CA LEU A 285 -3.94 -28.22 2.55
C LEU A 285 -3.66 -29.57 1.91
N LYS A 286 -4.65 -30.10 1.19
CA LYS A 286 -4.58 -31.42 0.54
C LYS A 286 -4.12 -31.35 -0.91
N LYS A 287 -4.50 -30.29 -1.61
CA LYS A 287 -4.13 -30.06 -3.01
C LYS A 287 -2.80 -29.31 -3.07
N PRO A 288 -1.86 -29.76 -3.93
CA PRO A 288 -0.63 -29.01 -4.19
C PRO A 288 -0.97 -27.63 -4.76
N LEU A 289 -0.09 -26.66 -4.49
CA LEU A 289 -0.21 -25.32 -5.05
C LEU A 289 0.49 -25.28 -6.40
N ASP A 290 0.03 -24.41 -7.29
CA ASP A 290 0.75 -24.10 -8.51
C ASP A 290 2.14 -23.50 -8.17
N PRO A 291 3.25 -23.96 -8.79
CA PRO A 291 4.59 -23.49 -8.47
C PRO A 291 4.80 -21.98 -8.64
N GLU A 292 4.12 -21.33 -9.59
CA GLU A 292 4.21 -19.88 -9.76
C GLU A 292 3.61 -19.16 -8.54
N ILE A 293 2.46 -19.62 -8.07
CA ILE A 293 1.79 -19.06 -6.89
C ILE A 293 2.62 -19.37 -5.63
N GLU A 294 3.15 -20.57 -5.50
CA GLU A 294 4.01 -20.97 -4.38
C GLU A 294 5.25 -20.07 -4.26
N ASN A 295 5.98 -19.87 -5.35
CA ASN A 295 7.14 -18.98 -5.39
C ASN A 295 6.75 -17.52 -5.09
N ALA A 296 5.61 -17.07 -5.62
CA ALA A 296 5.10 -15.72 -5.37
C ALA A 296 4.63 -15.49 -3.92
N LEU A 297 4.39 -16.55 -3.14
CA LEU A 297 3.99 -16.47 -1.73
C LEU A 297 5.13 -16.77 -0.75
N PHE A 298 6.08 -17.63 -1.11
CA PHE A 298 7.06 -18.21 -0.18
C PHE A 298 8.53 -18.03 -0.56
N GLU A 299 8.87 -17.39 -1.69
CA GLU A 299 10.23 -16.90 -1.88
C GLU A 299 10.47 -15.66 -1.00
N TYR A 300 11.67 -15.50 -0.42
CA TYR A 300 11.97 -14.36 0.46
C TYR A 300 11.78 -13.00 -0.23
N SER A 301 12.22 -12.87 -1.49
CA SER A 301 12.05 -11.65 -2.28
C SER A 301 10.56 -11.33 -2.52
N SER A 302 9.77 -12.35 -2.83
CA SER A 302 8.33 -12.29 -3.02
C SER A 302 7.58 -11.98 -1.72
N PHE A 303 8.03 -12.51 -0.58
CA PHE A 303 7.51 -12.19 0.74
C PHE A 303 7.70 -10.71 1.09
N LEU A 304 8.90 -10.16 0.88
CA LEU A 304 9.14 -8.72 1.07
C LEU A 304 8.28 -7.87 0.13
N ARG A 305 8.09 -8.32 -1.12
CA ARG A 305 7.17 -7.68 -2.06
C ARG A 305 5.71 -7.78 -1.60
N GLY A 306 5.32 -8.88 -0.97
CA GLY A 306 4.01 -9.08 -0.35
C GLY A 306 3.76 -8.13 0.83
N LEU A 307 4.75 -7.92 1.70
CA LEU A 307 4.66 -6.95 2.80
C LEU A 307 4.49 -5.53 2.27
N GLY A 308 5.27 -5.16 1.26
CA GLY A 308 5.13 -3.86 0.61
C GLY A 308 3.80 -3.70 -0.12
N ARG A 309 3.25 -4.78 -0.71
CA ARG A 309 1.89 -4.80 -1.26
C ARG A 309 0.85 -4.50 -0.19
N MET A 310 0.92 -5.13 0.98
CA MET A 310 -0.02 -4.81 2.07
C MET A 310 0.12 -3.36 2.52
N SER A 311 1.36 -2.87 2.64
CA SER A 311 1.62 -1.47 3.04
C SER A 311 1.07 -0.43 2.07
N LEU A 312 0.83 -0.77 0.80
CA LEU A 312 0.37 0.15 -0.25
C LEU A 312 -1.14 0.08 -0.51
N ASN A 313 -1.86 -0.91 0.02
CA ASN A 313 -3.27 -1.13 -0.34
C ASN A 313 -4.19 -1.32 0.86
N LEU A 314 -3.64 -1.42 2.07
CA LEU A 314 -4.43 -1.59 3.29
C LEU A 314 -4.94 -0.23 3.77
N GLU A 315 -6.23 -0.14 4.05
CA GLU A 315 -6.81 1.01 4.74
C GLU A 315 -6.39 1.05 6.22
N SER A 316 -6.47 2.23 6.84
CA SER A 316 -6.08 2.43 8.24
C SER A 316 -6.81 1.48 9.20
N HIS A 317 -8.12 1.29 9.01
CA HIS A 317 -8.95 0.35 9.77
C HIS A 317 -8.63 -1.13 9.47
N GLY A 318 -7.69 -1.41 8.56
CA GLY A 318 -7.19 -2.76 8.29
C GLY A 318 -7.89 -3.57 7.22
N GLY A 319 -8.81 -2.99 6.44
CA GLY A 319 -9.45 -3.70 5.33
C GLY A 319 -8.65 -3.55 4.04
N LEU A 320 -8.62 -4.63 3.27
CA LEU A 320 -8.07 -4.66 1.92
C LEU A 320 -9.23 -4.93 0.96
N TYR A 321 -9.31 -4.18 -0.13
CA TYR A 321 -10.48 -4.16 -1.01
C TYR A 321 -10.04 -4.34 -2.47
N ALA A 322 -10.82 -5.05 -3.28
CA ALA A 322 -10.45 -5.42 -4.64
C ALA A 322 -10.59 -4.26 -5.62
N LEU A 323 -11.68 -3.49 -5.54
CA LEU A 323 -11.92 -2.35 -6.42
C LEU A 323 -11.32 -1.07 -5.84
N HIS A 324 -11.54 -0.78 -4.57
CA HIS A 324 -10.99 0.41 -3.90
C HIS A 324 -9.45 0.53 -4.04
N SER A 325 -8.70 -0.58 -4.08
CA SER A 325 -7.23 -0.54 -4.29
C SER A 325 -6.79 0.04 -5.64
N HIS A 326 -7.72 0.36 -6.54
CA HIS A 326 -7.46 1.04 -7.80
C HIS A 326 -7.50 2.57 -7.67
N LEU A 327 -7.93 3.14 -6.54
CA LEU A 327 -8.04 4.59 -6.39
C LEU A 327 -6.67 5.22 -6.17
N ASN A 328 -6.39 6.28 -6.94
CA ASN A 328 -5.15 7.06 -6.80
C ASN A 328 -5.30 8.21 -5.82
N HIS A 329 -4.14 8.75 -5.42
CA HIS A 329 -4.06 9.92 -4.56
C HIS A 329 -4.37 11.24 -5.28
N GLY A 330 -5.17 12.10 -4.63
CA GLY A 330 -5.21 13.53 -4.86
C GLY A 330 -5.26 14.32 -3.54
N CYS A 331 -4.50 15.42 -3.42
CA CYS A 331 -4.59 16.31 -2.24
C CYS A 331 -5.90 17.11 -2.18
N THR A 332 -6.68 17.08 -3.27
CA THR A 332 -8.07 17.55 -3.35
C THR A 332 -8.90 16.38 -3.86
N PRO A 333 -9.27 15.43 -2.98
CA PRO A 333 -10.02 14.26 -3.38
C PRO A 333 -11.43 14.65 -3.87
N ASN A 334 -11.99 13.85 -4.78
CA ASN A 334 -13.37 14.01 -5.24
C ASN A 334 -14.30 12.90 -4.72
N ILE A 335 -13.74 11.90 -4.02
CA ILE A 335 -14.48 10.84 -3.35
C ILE A 335 -14.05 10.72 -1.89
N SER A 336 -15.02 10.33 -1.09
CA SER A 336 -14.90 10.02 0.31
C SER A 336 -15.20 8.53 0.57
N VAL A 337 -14.39 7.90 1.42
CA VAL A 337 -14.52 6.51 1.87
C VAL A 337 -15.17 6.52 3.26
N ARG A 338 -16.40 5.99 3.40
CA ARG A 338 -17.17 6.08 4.65
C ARG A 338 -17.66 4.72 5.13
N HIS A 339 -17.76 4.57 6.45
CA HIS A 339 -18.24 3.37 7.12
C HIS A 339 -19.69 3.54 7.58
N LEU A 340 -20.64 3.44 6.65
CA LEU A 340 -22.04 3.78 6.94
C LEU A 340 -22.91 2.59 7.39
N ASP A 341 -22.43 1.35 7.26
CA ASP A 341 -23.22 0.17 7.61
C ASP A 341 -22.97 -0.27 9.05
N GLN A 342 -23.81 0.17 9.99
CA GLN A 342 -23.65 -0.17 11.42
C GLN A 342 -23.66 -1.67 11.73
N ARG A 343 -24.20 -2.52 10.85
CA ARG A 343 -24.23 -3.99 11.05
C ARG A 343 -22.87 -4.63 10.78
N THR A 344 -22.03 -3.96 10.02
CA THR A 344 -20.65 -4.35 9.67
C THR A 344 -19.75 -3.12 9.75
N ALA A 345 -19.95 -2.30 10.80
CA ALA A 345 -19.50 -0.91 10.87
C ALA A 345 -18.01 -0.73 10.56
N LEU A 346 -17.21 -1.75 10.83
CA LEU A 346 -15.76 -1.67 10.78
C LEU A 346 -15.15 -2.28 9.50
N SER A 347 -15.97 -2.77 8.55
CA SER A 347 -15.43 -3.49 7.39
C SER A 347 -16.03 -3.18 6.04
N ARG A 348 -17.28 -2.70 5.95
CA ARG A 348 -17.86 -2.32 4.65
C ARG A 348 -17.61 -0.85 4.37
N ILE A 349 -16.99 -0.55 3.25
CA ILE A 349 -16.80 0.82 2.77
C ILE A 349 -17.94 1.24 1.84
N THR A 350 -18.28 2.52 1.88
CA THR A 350 -19.19 3.21 0.97
C THR A 350 -18.46 4.37 0.34
N MET A 351 -18.48 4.44 -0.98
CA MET A 351 -17.77 5.46 -1.75
C MET A 351 -18.74 6.54 -2.18
N ILE A 352 -18.48 7.77 -1.77
CA ILE A 352 -19.41 8.90 -1.95
C ILE A 352 -18.70 10.05 -2.65
N ALA A 353 -19.33 10.60 -3.69
CA ALA A 353 -18.80 11.78 -4.38
C ALA A 353 -18.85 13.03 -3.47
N LEU A 354 -17.72 13.70 -3.28
CA LEU A 354 -17.61 14.93 -2.49
C LEU A 354 -18.05 16.17 -3.26
N THR A 355 -17.98 16.09 -4.59
CA THR A 355 -18.33 17.15 -5.55
C THR A 355 -19.03 16.52 -6.75
N PRO A 356 -19.70 17.28 -7.62
CA PRO A 356 -20.04 16.79 -8.95
C PRO A 356 -18.77 16.33 -9.69
N ILE A 357 -18.84 15.19 -10.38
CA ILE A 357 -17.72 14.60 -11.13
C ILE A 357 -18.17 14.38 -12.58
N SER A 358 -17.50 15.03 -13.53
CA SER A 358 -17.82 14.88 -14.96
C SER A 358 -17.30 13.58 -15.54
N ALA A 359 -18.01 13.03 -16.52
CA ALA A 359 -17.57 11.89 -17.32
C ALA A 359 -16.11 12.03 -17.80
N GLY A 360 -15.36 10.94 -17.77
CA GLY A 360 -13.92 10.88 -18.08
C GLY A 360 -12.98 11.30 -16.94
N SER A 361 -13.48 11.88 -15.85
CA SER A 361 -12.67 12.27 -14.69
C SER A 361 -12.16 11.08 -13.90
N GLU A 362 -10.98 11.22 -13.31
CA GLU A 362 -10.44 10.22 -12.40
C GLU A 362 -11.03 10.34 -11.00
N LEU A 363 -11.24 9.18 -10.38
CA LEU A 363 -11.68 9.03 -9.01
C LEU A 363 -10.47 9.02 -8.07
N LEU A 364 -10.43 9.98 -7.14
CA LEU A 364 -9.29 10.27 -6.29
C LEU A 364 -9.68 10.31 -4.81
N ILE A 365 -8.87 9.65 -3.99
CA ILE A 365 -8.91 9.73 -2.52
C ILE A 365 -7.64 10.41 -2.00
N THR A 366 -7.59 10.72 -0.71
CA THR A 366 -6.35 11.21 -0.08
C THR A 366 -5.69 10.07 0.71
N TYR A 367 -4.38 9.90 0.55
CA TYR A 367 -3.58 8.87 1.22
C TYR A 367 -2.91 9.39 2.51
N VAL A 368 -2.94 10.71 2.67
CA VAL A 368 -2.32 11.44 3.77
C VAL A 368 -3.32 12.48 4.28
N ASN A 369 -3.07 13.02 5.47
CA ASN A 369 -3.92 14.06 6.02
C ASN A 369 -3.91 15.31 5.10
N PRO A 370 -5.05 15.69 4.49
CA PRO A 370 -5.12 16.82 3.58
C PRO A 370 -5.00 18.19 4.29
N ALA A 371 -5.08 18.24 5.62
CA ALA A 371 -4.90 19.47 6.41
C ALA A 371 -3.42 19.87 6.57
N LEU A 372 -2.48 18.96 6.29
CA LEU A 372 -1.06 19.25 6.35
C LEU A 372 -0.62 20.16 5.19
N GLY A 373 0.44 20.96 5.40
CA GLY A 373 1.08 21.76 4.35
C GLY A 373 1.76 20.93 3.25
N VAL A 374 2.05 21.55 2.10
CA VAL A 374 2.56 20.85 0.90
C VAL A 374 3.84 20.03 1.14
N ARG A 375 4.75 20.52 1.97
CA ARG A 375 6.01 19.83 2.30
C ARG A 375 5.73 18.55 3.07
N ALA A 376 4.99 18.65 4.18
CA ALA A 376 4.61 17.51 5.02
C ALA A 376 3.83 16.45 4.22
N ARG A 377 2.85 16.86 3.39
CA ARG A 377 2.13 15.91 2.51
C ARG A 377 3.08 15.19 1.56
N ARG A 378 3.97 15.91 0.86
CA ARG A 378 4.93 15.30 -0.08
C ARG A 378 5.89 14.35 0.61
N THR A 379 6.38 14.69 1.81
CA THR A 379 7.23 13.82 2.62
C THR A 379 6.51 12.51 2.98
N GLN A 380 5.28 12.59 3.51
CA GLN A 380 4.50 11.39 3.86
C GLN A 380 4.18 10.54 2.62
N LEU A 381 3.94 11.16 1.46
CA LEU A 381 3.65 10.45 0.21
C LEU A 381 4.85 9.67 -0.36
N MET A 382 6.09 9.95 0.08
CA MET A 382 7.27 9.22 -0.40
C MET A 382 7.18 7.71 -0.14
N GLU A 383 6.54 7.31 0.96
CA GLU A 383 6.37 5.89 1.32
C GLU A 383 5.50 5.09 0.34
N TRP A 384 4.73 5.78 -0.49
CA TRP A 384 3.85 5.20 -1.50
C TRP A 384 4.58 4.92 -2.82
N GLY A 385 5.80 5.43 -3.00
CA GLY A 385 6.68 5.09 -4.11
C GLY A 385 6.32 5.71 -5.46
N PHE A 386 5.19 6.43 -5.60
CA PHE A 386 4.81 7.12 -6.85
C PHE A 386 5.49 8.49 -7.06
N GLY A 387 6.38 8.87 -6.14
CA GLY A 387 7.19 10.08 -6.25
C GLY A 387 6.46 11.34 -5.76
N GLU A 388 7.02 12.50 -6.10
CA GLU A 388 6.49 13.77 -5.63
C GLU A 388 5.10 14.06 -6.22
N CYS A 389 4.12 14.36 -5.36
CA CYS A 389 2.78 14.73 -5.80
C CYS A 389 2.78 16.06 -6.56
N ARG A 390 2.28 16.02 -7.80
CA ARG A 390 2.16 17.16 -8.73
C ARG A 390 0.71 17.57 -9.01
N CYS A 391 -0.23 17.28 -8.11
CA CYS A 391 -1.60 17.74 -8.26
C CYS A 391 -1.67 19.28 -8.25
N ALA A 392 -2.76 19.86 -8.79
CA ALA A 392 -2.94 21.30 -8.90
C ALA A 392 -2.70 22.04 -7.57
N ARG A 393 -3.27 21.52 -6.46
CA ARG A 393 -3.07 22.06 -5.11
C ARG A 393 -1.60 22.10 -4.68
N CYS A 394 -0.87 20.98 -4.82
CA CYS A 394 0.55 20.93 -4.46
C CYS A 394 1.40 21.85 -5.33
N MET A 395 1.09 21.98 -6.63
CA MET A 395 1.83 22.86 -7.52
C MET A 395 1.62 24.34 -7.18
N GLU A 396 0.42 24.70 -6.75
CA GLU A 396 0.09 26.07 -6.34
C GLU A 396 0.71 26.41 -4.98
N GLU A 397 0.47 25.58 -3.95
CA GLU A 397 1.07 25.78 -2.61
C GLU A 397 2.60 25.81 -2.66
N ALA A 398 3.24 24.98 -3.51
CA ALA A 398 4.69 25.00 -3.65
C ALA A 398 5.24 26.30 -4.26
N LYS A 399 4.45 27.02 -5.08
CA LYS A 399 4.84 28.36 -5.56
C LYS A 399 4.75 29.39 -4.44
N GLN A 400 3.70 29.32 -3.63
CA GLN A 400 3.46 30.23 -2.51
C GLN A 400 4.55 30.11 -1.44
N VAL A 401 4.94 28.88 -1.07
CA VAL A 401 6.03 28.65 -0.11
C VAL A 401 7.37 29.22 -0.61
N LYS A 402 7.64 29.15 -1.92
CA LYS A 402 8.84 29.76 -2.51
C LYS A 402 8.80 31.28 -2.51
N ALA A 403 7.63 31.87 -2.73
CA ALA A 403 7.45 33.32 -2.70
C ALA A 403 7.63 33.90 -1.27
N ASN A 404 7.25 33.15 -0.25
CA ASN A 404 7.24 33.59 1.16
C ASN A 404 8.54 33.31 1.93
N GLY A 405 9.65 32.98 1.26
CA GLY A 405 10.95 32.85 1.93
C GLY A 405 11.22 31.51 2.63
N GLY A 406 10.34 30.52 2.49
CA GLY A 406 10.74 29.12 2.61
C GLY A 406 10.59 28.41 3.96
N ASP A 407 9.77 28.88 4.90
CA ASP A 407 9.38 28.08 6.08
C ASP A 407 7.86 28.07 6.24
N ASP A 408 7.23 26.96 5.87
CA ASP A 408 5.85 26.67 6.26
C ASP A 408 5.73 25.18 6.58
N ASP A 409 6.17 24.84 7.79
CA ASP A 409 5.86 23.58 8.45
C ASP A 409 4.61 23.73 9.34
N THR A 410 3.82 24.81 9.18
CA THR A 410 2.68 25.09 10.07
C THR A 410 1.39 24.44 9.59
N ILE A 411 0.64 23.89 10.55
CA ILE A 411 -0.76 23.51 10.38
C ILE A 411 -1.52 24.79 10.03
N THR A 412 -2.09 24.88 8.83
CA THR A 412 -2.93 26.01 8.46
C THR A 412 -4.30 25.87 9.13
N GLY A 413 -4.42 26.38 10.36
CA GLY A 413 -5.68 26.48 11.07
C GLY A 413 -5.54 26.88 12.54
N SER A 414 -5.41 28.18 12.82
CA SER A 414 -5.55 28.73 14.17
C SER A 414 -7.03 28.95 14.51
N GLY A 415 -7.57 28.09 15.38
CA GLY A 415 -8.77 28.30 16.19
C GLY A 415 -8.45 27.84 17.63
N PRO A 416 -9.06 28.43 18.67
CA PRO A 416 -8.52 28.38 20.03
C PRO A 416 -8.49 26.97 20.60
N GLU A 417 -7.42 26.69 21.35
CA GLU A 417 -7.17 25.45 22.08
C GLU A 417 -8.36 25.09 22.98
N ASP A 418 -9.06 24.00 22.65
CA ASP A 418 -9.85 23.24 23.61
C ASP A 418 -9.43 21.77 23.50
N GLY A 419 -8.87 21.24 24.58
CA GLY A 419 -8.23 19.92 24.67
C GLY A 419 -9.20 18.72 24.56
N GLY A 420 -10.38 18.91 23.96
CA GLY A 420 -11.36 17.87 23.65
C GLY A 420 -11.47 17.53 22.15
N ASP A 421 -10.87 18.31 21.26
CA ASP A 421 -11.05 18.20 19.80
C ASP A 421 -10.14 17.15 19.14
N ASP A 422 -9.06 16.72 19.82
CA ASP A 422 -8.11 15.75 19.26
C ASP A 422 -8.67 14.32 19.27
N LEU A 423 -9.37 13.94 20.35
CA LEU A 423 -10.08 12.67 20.45
C LEU A 423 -11.26 12.63 19.47
N GLN A 424 -11.93 13.75 19.26
CA GLN A 424 -13.03 13.86 18.31
C GLN A 424 -12.51 13.79 16.87
N LYS A 425 -11.34 14.35 16.55
CA LYS A 425 -10.68 14.22 15.24
C LYS A 425 -10.14 12.82 14.98
N GLU A 426 -9.56 12.17 15.98
CA GLU A 426 -9.18 10.74 15.90
C GLU A 426 -10.41 9.85 15.71
N LEU A 427 -11.49 10.08 16.47
CA LEU A 427 -12.77 9.38 16.31
C LEU A 427 -13.40 9.67 14.94
N THR A 428 -13.30 10.88 14.42
CA THR A 428 -13.88 11.27 13.12
C THR A 428 -13.08 10.68 11.95
N ALA A 429 -11.76 10.56 12.09
CA ALA A 429 -10.87 9.84 11.16
C ALA A 429 -11.07 8.31 11.25
N ALA A 430 -11.27 7.76 12.45
CA ALA A 430 -11.54 6.33 12.68
C ALA A 430 -12.97 5.91 12.26
N LEU A 431 -13.95 6.80 12.37
CA LEU A 431 -15.34 6.57 11.95
C LEU A 431 -15.58 6.91 10.46
N GLY A 432 -14.53 7.39 9.77
CA GLY A 432 -14.61 7.80 8.38
C GLY A 432 -15.73 8.80 8.15
N VAL A 433 -15.72 9.95 8.83
CA VAL A 433 -16.58 11.10 8.54
C VAL A 433 -15.70 12.33 8.25
N LEU A 434 -15.30 12.51 7.00
CA LEU A 434 -14.88 13.80 6.45
C LEU A 434 -15.84 14.28 5.35
#